data_AF-K0KIU2-F1
#
_entry.id   AF-K0KIU2-F1
#
_cell.length_a   1.000
_cell.length_b   1.000
_cell.length_c   1.000
_cell.angle_alpha   90.00
_cell.angle_beta   90.00
_cell.angle_gamma   90.00
#
_symmetry.space_group_name_H-M   'P 1'
#
loop_
_entity.id
_entity.type
_entity.pdbx_description
1 polymer ?
#
loop_
_entity_poly.entity_id
_entity_poly.type
_entity_poly.pdbx_seq_one_letter_code
_entity_poly.pdbx_strand_id
1 'polypeptide(L)'
;MSTELNNMDEFREALRDLSVTYVFVNFIGNTDKYPKSQKQNEKYEEIAVECESEKDRKFYKAYLDNYEIRPEPYVSYRMGDWDEVYVVGFHTDNEEAVLYANTEDEEAFDQLFCYHA
;
A
#
# COMPACT_ATOMS: atom_id res chain seq x y z
N MET A 1 -5.38 7.92 -9.34
CA MET A 1 -3.90 7.87 -9.20
C MET A 1 -3.54 7.91 -7.73
N SER A 2 -2.45 7.25 -7.31
CA SER A 2 -2.03 7.22 -5.92
C SER A 2 -1.29 8.49 -5.48
N THR A 3 -1.39 8.82 -4.19
CA THR A 3 -0.65 9.95 -3.58
C THR A 3 0.65 9.47 -2.93
N GLU A 4 1.75 10.16 -3.18
CA GLU A 4 3.04 9.82 -2.57
C GLU A 4 3.13 10.32 -1.13
N LEU A 5 3.54 9.42 -0.23
CA LEU A 5 3.84 9.69 1.16
C LEU A 5 5.35 9.76 1.33
N ASN A 6 5.83 10.80 1.99
CA ASN A 6 7.25 11.07 2.14
C ASN A 6 7.78 10.74 3.54
N ASN A 7 6.90 10.72 4.54
CA ASN A 7 7.27 10.56 5.95
C ASN A 7 6.17 9.91 6.79
N MET A 8 6.51 9.54 8.03
CA MET A 8 5.57 8.92 8.97
C MET A 8 4.38 9.78 9.37
N ASP A 9 4.47 11.12 9.32
CA ASP A 9 3.35 11.98 9.70
C ASP A 9 2.29 11.99 8.59
N GLU A 10 2.70 12.11 7.33
CA GLU A 10 1.79 11.94 6.18
C GLU A 10 1.13 10.56 6.17
N PHE A 11 1.89 9.50 6.49
CA PHE A 11 1.35 8.15 6.60
C PHE A 11 0.28 8.05 7.69
N ARG A 12 0.53 8.60 8.89
CA ARG A 12 -0.45 8.61 9.98
C ARG A 12 -1.68 9.43 9.67
N GLU A 13 -1.51 10.57 9.00
CA GLU A 13 -2.62 11.39 8.55
C GLU A 13 -3.50 10.65 7.55
N ALA A 14 -2.90 9.91 6.61
CA ALA A 14 -3.62 9.07 5.68
C ALA A 14 -4.46 8.00 6.40
N LEU A 15 -3.89 7.29 7.39
CA LEU A 15 -4.62 6.25 8.14
C LEU A 15 -5.79 6.80 8.98
N ARG A 16 -5.75 8.07 9.34
CA ARG A 16 -6.79 8.75 10.14
C ARG A 16 -7.86 9.43 9.31
N ASP A 17 -7.85 9.21 8.00
CA ASP A 17 -8.86 9.75 7.12
C ASP A 17 -10.17 8.96 7.25
N LEU A 18 -10.98 9.35 8.23
CA LEU A 18 -12.30 8.76 8.50
C LEU A 18 -13.34 9.05 7.39
N SER A 19 -12.96 9.69 6.28
CA SER A 19 -13.84 9.83 5.10
C SER A 19 -13.89 8.59 4.22
N VAL A 20 -13.01 7.60 4.45
CA VAL A 20 -12.95 6.33 3.72
C VAL A 20 -12.83 5.16 4.68
N THR A 21 -13.33 3.97 4.31
CA THR A 21 -13.15 2.75 5.11
C THR A 21 -11.74 2.19 4.96
N TYR A 22 -11.16 2.26 3.76
CA TYR A 22 -9.88 1.63 3.45
C TYR A 22 -8.83 2.61 2.92
N VAL A 23 -7.60 2.45 3.40
CA VAL A 23 -6.42 3.10 2.86
C VAL A 23 -5.47 2.03 2.35
N PHE A 24 -5.17 2.06 1.06
CA PHE A 24 -4.19 1.19 0.43
C PHE A 24 -2.87 1.94 0.29
N VAL A 25 -1.78 1.29 0.69
CA VAL A 25 -0.43 1.85 0.58
C VAL A 25 0.48 0.85 -0.14
N ASN A 26 1.04 1.28 -1.27
CA ASN A 26 2.09 0.54 -1.97
C ASN A 26 3.46 0.92 -1.39
N PHE A 27 4.13 -0.02 -0.73
CA PHE A 27 5.48 0.16 -0.23
C PHE A 27 6.49 -0.36 -1.25
N ILE A 28 7.29 0.56 -1.78
CA ILE A 28 8.17 0.36 -2.92
C ILE A 28 9.62 0.39 -2.44
N GLY A 29 10.33 -0.73 -2.52
CA GLY A 29 11.76 -0.79 -2.27
C GLY A 29 12.61 -0.41 -3.47
N ASN A 30 13.93 -0.43 -3.23
CA ASN A 30 14.97 -0.01 -4.17
C ASN A 30 14.82 -0.61 -5.56
N THR A 31 14.48 0.22 -6.56
CA THR A 31 14.23 -0.27 -7.93
C THR A 31 15.49 -0.79 -8.64
N ASP A 32 16.69 -0.34 -8.24
CA ASP A 32 17.95 -0.86 -8.80
C ASP A 32 18.22 -2.30 -8.34
N LYS A 33 17.78 -2.63 -7.12
CA LYS A 33 17.87 -3.97 -6.54
C LYS A 33 16.64 -4.84 -6.85
N TYR A 34 15.48 -4.20 -7.10
CA TYR A 34 14.19 -4.83 -7.39
C TYR A 34 13.53 -4.24 -8.64
N PRO A 35 13.96 -4.64 -9.86
CA PRO A 35 13.39 -4.13 -11.11
C PRO A 35 11.88 -4.40 -11.25
N LYS A 36 11.36 -5.42 -10.55
CA LYS A 36 9.93 -5.75 -10.56
C LYS A 36 9.06 -4.71 -9.83
N SER A 37 9.63 -3.93 -8.91
CA SER A 37 8.93 -2.86 -8.20
C SER A 37 8.35 -1.81 -9.15
N GLN A 38 9.05 -1.52 -10.26
CA GLN A 38 8.57 -0.55 -11.25
C GLN A 38 7.30 -1.05 -11.95
N LYS A 39 7.33 -2.27 -12.49
CA LYS A 39 6.19 -2.89 -13.18
C LYS A 39 4.97 -3.00 -12.25
N GLN A 40 5.20 -3.34 -10.98
CA GLN A 40 4.10 -3.40 -10.03
C GLN A 40 3.57 -2.02 -9.66
N ASN A 41 4.42 -1.02 -9.49
CA ASN A 41 3.97 0.35 -9.25
C ASN A 41 3.10 0.85 -10.42
N GLU A 42 3.48 0.56 -11.67
CA GLU A 42 2.64 0.88 -12.84
C GLU A 42 1.25 0.24 -12.74
N LYS A 43 1.18 -1.06 -12.41
CA LYS A 43 -0.10 -1.79 -12.23
C LYS A 43 -0.93 -1.24 -11.07
N TYR A 44 -0.28 -0.91 -9.95
CA TYR A 44 -0.95 -0.30 -8.79
C TYR A 44 -1.54 1.08 -9.14
N GLU A 45 -0.83 1.87 -9.93
CA GLU A 45 -1.33 3.18 -10.39
C GLU A 45 -2.52 3.04 -11.34
N GLU A 46 -2.54 2.03 -12.21
CA GLU A 46 -3.71 1.70 -13.04
C GLU A 46 -4.94 1.38 -12.16
N ILE A 47 -4.78 0.51 -11.17
CA ILE A 47 -5.85 0.17 -10.21
C ILE A 47 -6.33 1.41 -9.45
N ALA A 48 -5.40 2.25 -8.98
CA ALA A 48 -5.73 3.48 -8.28
C ALA A 48 -6.45 4.52 -9.16
N VAL A 49 -6.38 4.40 -10.50
CA VAL A 49 -7.16 5.20 -11.45
C VAL A 49 -8.51 4.54 -11.70
N GLU A 50 -8.57 3.23 -11.92
CA GLU A 50 -9.82 2.50 -12.14
C GLU A 50 -10.79 2.62 -10.94
N CYS A 51 -10.25 2.55 -9.73
CA CYS A 51 -11.00 2.67 -8.48
C CYS A 51 -11.19 4.12 -8.01
N GLU A 52 -10.76 5.15 -8.75
CA GLU A 52 -10.84 6.56 -8.31
C GLU A 52 -12.29 7.02 -8.07
N SER A 53 -13.26 6.42 -8.78
CA SER A 53 -14.69 6.72 -8.61
C SER A 53 -15.27 6.17 -7.30
N GLU A 54 -14.54 5.28 -6.62
CA GLU A 54 -14.99 4.60 -5.42
C GLU A 54 -14.58 5.38 -4.16
N LYS A 55 -15.57 6.07 -3.60
CA LYS A 55 -15.36 7.02 -2.49
C LYS A 55 -14.95 6.39 -1.17
N ASP A 56 -14.98 5.06 -1.06
CA ASP A 56 -14.74 4.34 0.19
C ASP A 56 -13.28 3.88 0.37
N ARG A 57 -12.41 4.26 -0.57
CA ARG A 57 -11.00 3.90 -0.54
C ARG A 57 -10.08 5.02 -1.03
N LYS A 58 -8.88 5.07 -0.46
CA LYS A 58 -7.77 5.92 -0.93
C LYS A 58 -6.52 5.10 -1.22
N PHE A 59 -5.73 5.59 -2.17
CA PHE A 59 -4.53 4.92 -2.65
C PHE A 59 -3.32 5.82 -2.44
N TYR A 60 -2.29 5.28 -1.81
CA TYR A 60 -1.02 5.93 -1.56
C TYR A 60 0.15 5.05 -1.99
N LYS A 61 1.33 5.66 -2.10
CA LYS A 61 2.60 4.96 -2.27
C LYS A 61 3.68 5.56 -1.38
N ALA A 62 4.65 4.75 -1.01
CA ALA A 62 5.75 5.11 -0.14
C ALA A 62 7.03 4.42 -0.61
N TYR A 63 8.12 5.17 -0.80
CA TYR A 63 9.42 4.62 -1.13
C TYR A 63 10.21 4.28 0.14
N LEU A 64 10.55 3.01 0.32
CA LEU A 64 11.25 2.52 1.51
C LEU A 64 12.73 2.93 1.55
N ASP A 65 13.29 3.34 0.41
CA ASP A 65 14.68 3.78 0.27
C ASP A 65 15.03 5.02 1.12
N ASN A 66 14.02 5.83 1.46
CA ASN A 66 14.21 7.06 2.22
C ASN A 66 14.30 6.83 3.74
N TYR A 67 14.03 5.62 4.27
CA TYR A 67 14.01 5.29 5.72
C TYR A 67 13.14 6.19 6.64
N GLU A 68 12.49 7.23 6.09
CA GLU A 68 11.57 8.16 6.77
C GLU A 68 10.19 7.55 6.99
N ILE A 69 9.89 6.43 6.32
CA ILE A 69 8.67 5.64 6.50
C ILE A 69 9.06 4.29 7.10
N ARG A 70 8.43 3.97 8.23
CA ARG A 70 8.64 2.79 9.05
C ARG A 70 7.28 2.21 9.46
N PRO A 71 6.62 1.45 8.57
CA PRO A 71 5.27 0.95 8.77
C PRO A 71 5.21 -0.27 9.70
N GLU A 72 6.35 -0.76 10.19
CA GLU A 72 6.49 -1.97 11.01
C GLU A 72 5.55 -2.01 12.23
N PRO A 73 5.26 -0.89 12.93
CA PRO A 73 4.30 -0.89 14.03
C PRO A 73 2.86 -1.20 13.62
N TYR A 74 2.49 -0.97 12.36
CA TYR A 74 1.13 -1.05 11.84
C TYR A 74 0.85 -2.34 11.06
N VAL A 75 1.90 -2.93 10.51
CA VAL A 75 1.83 -4.11 9.66
C VAL A 75 2.36 -5.28 10.49
N SER A 76 1.45 -6.04 11.10
CA SER A 76 1.82 -7.02 12.15
C SER A 76 2.90 -8.03 11.70
N TYR A 77 3.67 -8.58 12.66
CA TYR A 77 4.74 -9.60 12.49
C TYR A 77 4.31 -10.88 11.73
N ARG A 78 3.03 -11.06 11.39
CA ARG A 78 2.51 -12.26 10.71
C ARG A 78 2.65 -12.25 9.18
N MET A 79 3.15 -11.17 8.58
CA MET A 79 3.16 -11.01 7.12
C MET A 79 4.43 -11.54 6.39
N GLY A 80 5.31 -12.27 7.10
CA GLY A 80 6.49 -12.92 6.51
C GLY A 80 7.77 -12.08 6.60
N ASP A 81 8.85 -12.57 5.98
CA ASP A 81 10.06 -11.77 5.78
C ASP A 81 9.69 -10.56 4.91
N TRP A 82 10.02 -9.36 5.38
CA TRP A 82 9.64 -8.07 4.81
C TRP A 82 10.48 -7.73 3.59
N ASP A 83 10.62 -8.68 2.67
CA ASP A 83 11.50 -8.52 1.53
C ASP A 83 10.84 -7.61 0.48
N GLU A 84 11.06 -6.32 0.75
CA GLU A 84 11.38 -5.20 -0.12
C GLU A 84 10.30 -4.62 -1.05
N VAL A 85 9.14 -5.28 -1.30
CA VAL A 85 7.98 -4.63 -1.97
C VAL A 85 6.65 -5.29 -1.56
N TYR A 86 5.64 -4.51 -1.17
CA TYR A 86 4.31 -5.05 -0.81
C TYR A 86 3.22 -3.97 -0.80
N VAL A 87 1.96 -4.38 -0.92
CA VAL A 87 0.78 -3.52 -0.67
C VAL A 87 0.11 -3.92 0.61
N VAL A 88 -0.31 -2.93 1.39
CA VAL A 88 -1.14 -3.13 2.57
C VAL A 88 -2.42 -2.31 2.46
N GLY A 89 -3.55 -2.94 2.79
CA GLY A 89 -4.81 -2.25 3.05
C GLY A 89 -5.03 -2.10 4.55
N PHE A 90 -5.24 -0.87 4.98
CA PHE A 90 -5.53 -0.52 6.37
C PHE A 90 -7.01 -0.15 6.51
N HIS A 91 -7.62 -0.56 7.61
CA HIS A 91 -8.94 -0.10 8.00
C HIS A 91 -8.79 1.19 8.82
N THR A 92 -9.48 2.26 8.45
CA THR A 92 -9.27 3.60 9.05
C THR A 92 -9.79 3.71 10.49
N ASP A 93 -10.84 2.95 10.86
CA ASP A 93 -11.41 3.01 12.22
C ASP A 93 -10.44 2.55 13.33
N ASN A 94 -9.47 1.68 13.02
CA ASN A 94 -8.55 1.10 14.00
C ASN A 94 -7.07 1.21 13.61
N GLU A 95 -6.76 1.83 12.46
CA GLU A 95 -5.40 1.94 11.92
C GLU A 95 -4.71 0.56 11.73
N GLU A 96 -5.49 -0.53 11.63
CA GLU A 96 -4.94 -1.90 11.54
C GLU A 96 -4.77 -2.35 10.08
N ALA A 97 -3.64 -2.98 9.80
CA ALA A 97 -3.43 -3.71 8.56
C ALA A 97 -4.36 -4.93 8.49
N VAL A 98 -5.31 -4.91 7.55
CA VAL A 98 -6.32 -5.96 7.37
C VAL A 98 -6.15 -6.72 6.06
N LEU A 99 -5.42 -6.13 5.10
CA LEU A 99 -5.12 -6.73 3.80
C LEU A 99 -3.63 -6.62 3.51
N TYR A 100 -3.05 -7.65 2.90
CA TYR A 100 -1.66 -7.69 2.50
C TYR A 100 -1.50 -8.49 1.23
N ALA A 101 -0.70 -7.97 0.32
CA ALA A 101 -0.18 -8.73 -0.81
C ALA A 101 1.32 -8.47 -0.94
N ASN A 102 2.10 -9.55 -0.97
CA ASN A 102 3.44 -9.48 -1.52
C ASN A 102 3.29 -9.21 -3.01
N THR A 103 3.93 -8.16 -3.48
CA THR A 103 3.78 -7.68 -4.85
C THR A 103 4.58 -8.47 -5.89
N GLU A 104 5.46 -9.37 -5.44
CA GLU A 104 6.08 -10.37 -6.31
C GLU A 104 5.12 -11.52 -6.66
N ASP A 105 4.06 -11.70 -5.88
CA ASP A 105 2.97 -12.63 -6.16
C ASP A 105 1.85 -11.91 -6.91
N GLU A 106 1.88 -11.98 -8.25
CA GLU A 106 0.89 -11.32 -9.11
C GLU A 106 -0.55 -11.78 -8.82
N GLU A 107 -0.74 -13.05 -8.42
CA GLU A 107 -2.07 -13.59 -8.12
C GLU A 107 -2.60 -13.03 -6.79
N ALA A 108 -1.77 -13.01 -5.74
CA ALA A 108 -2.12 -12.40 -4.46
C ALA A 108 -2.42 -10.91 -4.60
N PHE A 109 -1.64 -10.20 -5.43
CA PHE A 109 -1.85 -8.79 -5.72
C PHE A 109 -3.18 -8.54 -6.43
N ASP A 110 -3.53 -9.34 -7.44
CA ASP A 110 -4.81 -9.19 -8.16
C ASP A 110 -6.01 -9.50 -7.26
N GLN A 111 -5.90 -10.53 -6.42
CA GLN A 111 -6.97 -10.91 -5.49
C GLN A 111 -7.26 -9.82 -4.46
N LEU A 112 -6.26 -9.05 -4.03
CA LEU A 112 -6.42 -7.99 -3.02
C LEU A 112 -7.44 -6.92 -3.45
N PHE A 113 -7.55 -6.64 -4.75
CA PHE A 113 -8.47 -5.63 -5.28
C PHE A 113 -9.76 -6.23 -5.87
N CYS A 114 -9.76 -7.50 -6.28
CA CYS A 114 -10.94 -8.18 -6.81
C CYS A 114 -12.01 -8.56 -5.77
N TYR A 115 -11.65 -8.75 -4.50
CA TYR A 115 -12.59 -9.20 -3.46
C TYR A 115 -13.33 -8.06 -2.71
N HIS A 116 -12.99 -6.81 -3.01
CA HIS A 116 -13.56 -5.61 -2.34
C HIS A 116 -14.25 -4.63 -3.31
N ALA A 117 -14.64 -5.10 -4.50
CA ALA A 117 -15.45 -4.38 -5.49
C ALA A 117 -16.92 -4.85 -5.48
#